data_AF-A0A915DNA1-F1
#
_entry.id   AF-A0A915DNA1-F1
#
_cell.length_a   1.000
_cell.length_b   1.000
_cell.length_c   1.000
_cell.angle_alpha   90.00
_cell.angle_beta   90.00
_cell.angle_gamma   90.00
#
_symmetry.space_group_name_H-M   'P 1'
#
loop_
_entity.id
_entity.type
_entity.pdbx_description
1 polymer ?
#
loop_
_entity_poly.entity_id
_entity_poly.type
_entity_poly.pdbx_seq_one_letter_code
_entity_poly.pdbx_strand_id
1 'polypeptide(L)'
;MFVVGVQAGGGLVALPTAMVRVGFWTGMLLSVQRWPEEYTGSHCRKPYPEIGYRALGPRMRSAVSFTINITMFGIAVVFLVLSSKNIHDFLKVFFNINLSYCIIAIVLALLILPIVLLKSPKDFW
;
A
#
# COMPACT_ATOMS: atom_id res chain seq x y z
N MET A 1 -2.42 0.34 10.97
CA MET A 1 -3.60 1.07 10.45
C MET A 1 -3.31 1.87 9.19
N PHE A 2 -2.31 2.77 9.14
CA PHE A 2 -2.00 3.54 7.91
C PHE A 2 -1.77 2.67 6.66
N VAL A 3 -0.93 1.63 6.77
CA VAL A 3 -0.68 0.64 5.69
C VAL A 3 -1.95 -0.11 5.26
N VAL A 4 -2.88 -0.37 6.17
CA VAL A 4 -4.14 -1.09 5.86
C VAL A 4 -5.10 -0.17 5.11
N GLY A 5 -5.14 1.13 5.47
CA GLY A 5 -5.95 2.14 4.77
C GLY A 5 -5.49 2.41 3.34
N VAL A 6 -4.17 2.49 3.09
CA VAL A 6 -3.64 2.65 1.72
C VAL A 6 -3.68 1.36 0.90
N GLN A 7 -3.55 0.19 1.54
CA GLN A 7 -3.71 -1.09 0.86
C GLN A 7 -5.17 -1.35 0.45
N ALA A 8 -6.13 -0.96 1.30
CA ALA A 8 -7.55 -0.98 0.98
C ALA A 8 -7.89 -0.01 -0.17
N GLY A 9 -7.30 1.20 -0.18
CA GLY A 9 -7.50 2.18 -1.25
C GLY A 9 -6.94 1.75 -2.61
N GLY A 10 -5.71 1.21 -2.66
CA GLY A 10 -5.11 0.70 -3.90
C GLY A 10 -5.81 -0.55 -4.44
N GLY A 11 -6.24 -1.45 -3.55
CA GLY A 11 -7.07 -2.61 -3.92
C GLY A 11 -8.43 -2.21 -4.48
N LEU A 12 -9.06 -1.16 -3.95
CA LEU A 12 -10.35 -0.63 -4.43
C LEU A 12 -10.30 -0.11 -5.87
N VAL A 13 -9.16 0.39 -6.34
CA VAL A 13 -9.02 0.90 -7.72
C VAL A 13 -8.82 -0.24 -8.73
N ALA A 14 -8.16 -1.32 -8.34
CA ALA A 14 -7.95 -2.49 -9.20
C ALA A 14 -9.16 -3.45 -9.21
N LEU A 15 -9.97 -3.45 -8.16
CA LEU A 15 -11.19 -4.26 -8.04
C LEU A 15 -12.19 -4.03 -9.19
N PRO A 16 -12.55 -2.79 -9.59
CA PRO A 16 -13.47 -2.55 -10.69
C PRO A 16 -13.00 -3.17 -12.00
N THR A 17 -11.71 -3.08 -12.33
CA THR A 17 -11.15 -3.64 -13.56
C THR A 17 -11.20 -5.16 -13.55
N ALA A 18 -10.98 -5.79 -12.39
CA ALA A 18 -11.14 -7.23 -12.23
C ALA A 18 -12.63 -7.65 -12.28
N MET A 19 -13.52 -6.89 -11.65
CA MET A 19 -14.96 -7.15 -11.60
C MET A 19 -15.64 -6.96 -12.96
N VAL A 20 -15.21 -6.02 -13.80
CA VAL A 20 -15.75 -5.85 -15.15
C VAL A 20 -15.34 -7.00 -16.07
N ARG A 21 -14.16 -7.61 -15.87
CA ARG A 21 -13.70 -8.74 -16.68
C ARG A 21 -14.28 -10.09 -16.26
N VAL A 22 -14.61 -10.26 -14.97
CA VAL A 22 -15.16 -11.51 -14.43
C VAL A 22 -16.69 -11.48 -14.32
N GLY A 23 -17.29 -10.27 -14.26
CA GLY A 23 -18.69 -10.01 -13.91
C GLY A 23 -18.82 -9.61 -12.44
N PHE A 24 -19.63 -8.58 -12.14
CA PHE A 24 -19.78 -8.05 -10.77
C PHE A 24 -20.28 -9.12 -9.79
N TRP A 25 -21.31 -9.87 -10.19
CA TRP A 25 -21.95 -10.89 -9.36
C TRP A 25 -21.10 -12.14 -9.19
N THR A 26 -20.46 -12.59 -10.27
CA THR A 26 -19.56 -13.75 -10.32
C THR A 26 -18.25 -13.49 -9.58
N GLY A 27 -17.67 -12.28 -9.69
CA GLY A 27 -16.47 -11.88 -8.95
C GLY A 27 -16.72 -11.78 -7.44
N MET A 28 -17.87 -11.23 -7.03
CA MET A 28 -18.27 -11.18 -5.63
C MET A 28 -18.54 -12.58 -5.05
N LEU A 29 -19.28 -13.43 -5.79
CA LEU A 29 -19.56 -14.81 -5.38
C LEU A 29 -18.30 -15.68 -5.29
N LEU A 30 -17.37 -15.57 -6.26
CA LEU A 30 -16.08 -16.28 -6.21
C LEU A 30 -15.25 -15.89 -4.99
N SER A 31 -15.32 -14.63 -4.57
CA SER A 31 -14.55 -14.14 -3.41
C SER A 31 -15.12 -14.65 -2.09
N VAL A 32 -16.46 -14.74 -1.98
CA VAL A 32 -17.17 -15.16 -0.76
C VAL A 32 -17.30 -16.69 -0.64
N GLN A 33 -17.62 -17.38 -1.74
CA GLN A 33 -17.90 -18.82 -1.72
C GLN A 33 -16.65 -19.71 -1.81
N ARG A 34 -15.57 -19.22 -2.43
CA ARG A 34 -14.43 -20.10 -2.77
C ARG A 34 -13.41 -20.24 -1.65
N TRP A 35 -13.49 -19.43 -0.58
CA TRP A 35 -12.45 -19.37 0.46
C TRP A 35 -12.92 -19.14 1.91
N PRO A 36 -13.96 -19.82 2.42
CA PRO A 36 -14.32 -19.71 3.82
C PRO A 36 -13.21 -20.23 4.76
N GLU A 37 -12.47 -21.28 4.40
CA GLU A 37 -11.41 -21.85 5.26
C GLU A 37 -10.12 -21.02 5.33
N GLU A 38 -9.72 -20.34 4.26
CA GLU A 38 -8.44 -19.60 4.21
C GLU A 38 -8.49 -18.28 4.99
N TYR A 39 -9.68 -17.69 5.18
CA TYR A 39 -9.89 -16.53 6.07
C TYR A 39 -10.06 -16.94 7.55
N THR A 40 -10.45 -18.19 7.83
CA THR A 40 -10.81 -18.65 9.18
C THR A 40 -9.75 -19.55 9.83
N GLY A 41 -8.92 -20.26 9.06
CA GLY A 41 -8.03 -21.32 9.57
C GLY A 41 -6.52 -21.03 9.57
N SER A 42 -5.99 -20.17 8.69
CA SER A 42 -4.55 -19.85 8.69
C SER A 42 -4.26 -18.48 8.10
N HIS A 43 -3.40 -17.71 8.75
CA HIS A 43 -3.14 -16.31 8.41
C HIS A 43 -2.36 -16.22 7.08
N CYS A 44 -3.05 -16.03 5.96
CA CYS A 44 -2.39 -15.79 4.68
C CYS A 44 -1.66 -14.44 4.68
N ARG A 45 -0.32 -14.47 4.78
CA ARG A 45 0.56 -13.29 4.82
C ARG A 45 0.52 -12.41 3.55
N LYS A 46 0.02 -12.93 2.41
CA LYS A 46 -0.14 -12.20 1.13
C LYS A 46 -1.38 -12.66 0.31
N PRO A 47 -2.59 -12.19 0.63
CA PRO A 47 -3.82 -12.68 -0.01
C PRO A 47 -3.97 -12.23 -1.49
N TYR A 48 -3.60 -11.00 -1.83
CA TYR A 48 -3.84 -10.46 -3.19
C TYR A 48 -3.09 -11.20 -4.32
N PRO A 49 -1.78 -11.52 -4.19
CA PRO A 49 -1.10 -12.32 -5.21
C PRO A 49 -1.62 -13.74 -5.34
N GLU A 50 -2.13 -14.35 -4.27
CA GLU A 50 -2.65 -15.72 -4.25
C GLU A 50 -4.04 -15.80 -4.92
N ILE A 51 -4.90 -14.80 -4.72
CA ILE A 51 -6.17 -14.66 -5.46
C ILE A 51 -5.88 -14.50 -6.97
N GLY A 52 -4.90 -13.66 -7.32
CA GLY A 52 -4.46 -13.49 -8.72
C GLY A 52 -3.89 -14.77 -9.33
N TYR A 53 -3.12 -15.52 -8.56
CA TYR A 53 -2.56 -16.83 -8.96
C TYR A 53 -3.66 -17.82 -9.35
N ARG A 54 -4.71 -17.92 -8.52
CA ARG A 54 -5.77 -18.91 -8.70
C ARG A 54 -6.83 -18.49 -9.73
N ALA A 55 -6.95 -17.19 -10.02
CA ALA A 55 -7.85 -16.69 -11.07
C ALA A 55 -7.26 -16.78 -12.49
N LEU A 56 -5.98 -16.43 -12.66
CA LEU A 56 -5.35 -16.20 -13.98
C LEU A 56 -3.95 -16.84 -14.13
N GLY A 57 -3.52 -17.65 -13.16
CA GLY A 57 -2.28 -18.43 -13.21
C GLY A 57 -1.02 -17.72 -12.70
N PRO A 58 0.17 -18.34 -12.85
CA PRO A 58 1.45 -17.88 -12.29
C PRO A 58 1.88 -16.47 -12.73
N ARG A 59 1.58 -16.09 -13.98
CA ARG A 59 1.95 -14.77 -14.51
C ARG A 59 1.22 -13.65 -13.77
N MET A 60 -0.04 -13.87 -13.41
CA MET A 60 -0.84 -12.86 -12.71
C MET A 60 -0.34 -12.63 -11.28
N ARG A 61 0.12 -13.69 -10.58
CA ARG A 61 0.74 -13.56 -9.25
C ARG A 61 1.93 -12.60 -9.25
N SER A 62 2.80 -12.73 -10.25
CA SER A 62 3.98 -11.87 -10.39
C SER A 62 3.60 -10.42 -10.73
N ALA A 63 2.65 -10.23 -11.65
CA ALA A 63 2.16 -8.91 -12.00
C ALA A 63 1.54 -8.18 -10.79
N VAL A 64 0.67 -8.86 -10.03
CA VAL A 64 0.03 -8.29 -8.83
C VAL A 64 1.06 -7.93 -7.76
N SER A 65 2.05 -8.80 -7.53
CA SER A 65 3.13 -8.53 -6.55
C SER A 65 3.96 -7.31 -6.93
N PHE A 66 4.28 -7.16 -8.22
CA PHE A 66 5.03 -6.03 -8.74
C PHE A 66 4.26 -4.71 -8.61
N THR A 67 2.98 -4.71 -8.99
CA THR A 67 2.11 -3.53 -8.86
C THR A 67 1.98 -3.08 -7.40
N ILE A 68 1.79 -4.01 -6.46
CA ILE A 68 1.67 -3.68 -5.04
C ILE A 68 2.94 -3.00 -4.51
N ASN A 69 4.13 -3.52 -4.87
CA ASN A 69 5.40 -2.92 -4.46
C ASN A 69 5.59 -1.50 -5.02
N ILE A 70 5.23 -1.29 -6.30
CA ILE A 70 5.28 0.05 -6.92
C ILE A 70 4.35 1.01 -6.19
N THR A 71 3.12 0.59 -5.90
CA THR A 71 2.14 1.45 -5.22
C THR A 71 2.59 1.81 -3.81
N MET A 72 3.17 0.87 -3.05
CA MET A 72 3.72 1.16 -1.73
C MET A 72 4.85 2.20 -1.79
N PHE A 73 5.75 2.08 -2.77
CA PHE A 73 6.82 3.06 -2.97
C PHE A 73 6.27 4.44 -3.37
N GLY A 74 5.37 4.49 -4.36
CA GLY A 74 4.80 5.75 -4.84
C GLY A 74 4.04 6.50 -3.75
N ILE A 75 3.26 5.78 -2.95
CA ILE A 75 2.51 6.38 -1.84
C ILE A 75 3.46 6.94 -0.77
N ALA A 76 4.52 6.20 -0.42
CA ALA A 76 5.50 6.66 0.55
C ALA A 76 6.17 7.98 0.11
N VAL A 77 6.54 8.08 -1.17
CA VAL A 77 7.14 9.31 -1.74
C VAL A 77 6.15 10.47 -1.72
N VAL A 78 4.90 10.26 -2.12
CA VAL A 78 3.87 11.32 -2.14
C VAL A 78 3.60 11.85 -0.74
N PHE A 79 3.45 10.98 0.25
CA PHE A 79 3.24 11.41 1.63
C PHE A 79 4.43 12.20 2.17
N LEU A 80 5.66 11.76 1.87
CA LEU A 80 6.87 12.45 2.29
C LEU A 80 6.92 13.87 1.71
N VAL A 81 6.65 14.03 0.42
CA VAL A 81 6.62 15.34 -0.24
C VAL A 81 5.50 16.22 0.33
N LEU A 82 4.31 15.67 0.57
CA LEU A 82 3.19 16.40 1.16
C LEU A 82 3.51 16.90 2.57
N SER A 83 4.09 16.04 3.41
CA SER A 83 4.53 16.40 4.76
C SER A 83 5.59 17.49 4.74
N SER A 84 6.54 17.42 3.81
CA SER A 84 7.57 18.43 3.66
C SER A 84 7.02 19.80 3.27
N LYS A 85 5.98 19.86 2.44
CA LYS A 85 5.32 21.13 2.07
C LYS A 85 4.60 21.73 3.27
N ASN A 86 3.84 20.93 4.00
CA ASN A 86 3.15 21.37 5.21
C ASN A 86 4.13 21.96 6.24
N ILE A 87 5.25 21.27 6.49
CA ILE A 87 6.28 21.72 7.44
C ILE A 87 7.01 22.99 6.95
N HIS A 88 7.28 23.09 5.64
CA HIS A 88 7.87 24.30 5.04
C HIS A 88 6.99 25.53 5.28
N ASP A 89 5.68 25.42 5.06
CA ASP A 89 4.74 26.54 5.27
C ASP A 89 4.69 26.96 6.74
N PHE A 90 4.69 26.00 7.67
CA PHE A 90 4.77 26.28 9.11
C PHE A 90 6.08 27.00 9.50
N LEU A 91 7.23 26.53 9.01
CA LEU A 91 8.55 27.14 9.31
C LEU A 91 8.66 28.57 8.78
N LYS A 92 8.12 28.83 7.58
CA LYS A 92 8.12 30.16 6.97
C LYS A 92 7.31 31.16 7.80
N VAL A 93 6.16 30.73 8.34
CA VAL A 93 5.27 31.57 9.16
C VAL A 93 5.87 31.89 10.53
N PHE A 94 6.48 30.90 11.21
CA PHE A 94 6.98 31.09 12.57
C PHE A 94 8.41 31.63 12.66
N PHE A 95 9.30 31.21 11.75
CA PHE A 95 10.74 31.51 11.86
C PHE A 95 11.27 32.42 10.75
N ASN A 96 10.46 32.77 9.73
CA ASN A 96 10.88 33.58 8.56
C ASN A 96 12.11 33.03 7.80
N ILE A 97 12.47 31.75 8.02
CA ILE A 97 13.62 31.11 7.39
C ILE A 97 13.18 30.51 6.03
N ASN A 98 13.80 30.95 4.94
CA ASN A 98 13.56 30.41 3.59
C ASN A 98 14.34 29.12 3.35
N LEU A 99 13.99 28.04 4.05
CA LEU A 99 14.55 26.70 3.80
C LEU A 99 13.81 26.01 2.65
N SER A 100 14.54 25.48 1.67
CA SER A 100 13.92 24.75 0.56
C SER A 100 13.20 23.47 1.03
N TYR A 101 12.00 23.22 0.51
CA TYR A 101 11.21 22.03 0.83
C TYR A 101 11.96 20.72 0.46
N CYS A 102 12.85 20.72 -0.53
CA CYS A 102 13.62 19.52 -0.87
C CYS A 102 14.54 19.05 0.28
N ILE A 103 15.10 19.98 1.06
CA ILE A 103 15.99 19.65 2.17
C ILE A 103 15.18 19.08 3.35
N ILE A 104 14.02 19.68 3.64
CA ILE A 104 13.10 19.19 4.68
C ILE A 104 12.66 17.75 4.37
N ALA A 105 12.37 17.46 3.10
CA ALA A 105 12.04 16.11 2.63
C ALA A 105 13.18 15.10 2.90
N ILE A 106 14.43 15.44 2.59
CA ILE A 106 15.59 14.56 2.83
C ILE A 106 15.80 14.30 4.33
N VAL A 107 15.70 15.34 5.16
CA VAL A 107 15.85 15.21 6.62
C VAL A 107 14.75 14.31 7.19
N LEU A 108 13.49 14.51 6.78
CA LEU A 108 12.39 13.64 7.15
C LEU A 108 12.61 12.19 6.69
N ALA A 109 13.11 11.98 5.47
CA ALA A 109 13.41 10.65 4.95
C ALA A 109 14.42 9.92 5.84
N LEU A 110 15.54 10.57 6.17
CA LEU A 110 16.61 9.99 7.00
C LEU A 110 16.14 9.67 8.42
N LEU A 111 15.24 10.48 8.98
CA LEU A 111 14.70 10.27 10.33
C LEU A 111 13.60 9.20 10.36
N ILE A 112 12.79 9.10 9.30
CA ILE A 112 11.71 8.10 9.17
C ILE A 112 12.28 6.73 8.78
N LEU A 113 13.38 6.67 8.02
CA LEU A 113 14.04 5.43 7.58
C LEU A 113 14.32 4.45 8.74
N PRO A 114 14.99 4.83 9.85
CA PRO A 114 15.25 3.91 10.96
C PRO A 114 13.96 3.44 11.64
N ILE A 115 12.93 4.30 11.68
CA ILE A 115 11.62 3.99 12.29
C ILE A 115 10.85 2.98 11.44
N VAL A 116 10.90 3.12 10.10
CA VAL A 116 10.27 2.18 9.17
C VAL A 116 10.97 0.81 9.21
N LEU A 117 12.30 0.79 9.32
CA LEU A 117 13.09 -0.43 9.43
C LEU A 117 12.81 -1.20 10.74
N LEU A 118 12.63 -0.51 11.87
CA LEU A 118 12.35 -1.12 13.18
C LEU A 118 10.92 -1.60 13.38
N LYS A 119 9.95 -1.13 12.58
CA LYS A 119 8.51 -1.46 12.75
C LYS A 119 8.05 -2.69 11.95
N SER A 120 8.96 -3.56 11.51
CA SER A 120 8.56 -4.87 10.96
C SER A 120 8.75 -6.06 11.93
N PRO A 121 8.26 -6.03 13.19
CA PRO A 121 7.95 -7.26 13.92
C PRO A 121 6.55 -7.74 13.51
N LYS A 122 6.34 -7.98 12.20
CA LYS A 122 5.13 -8.63 11.65
C LYS A 122 5.37 -10.07 11.26
N ASP A 123 6.56 -10.60 11.57
CA ASP A 123 7.04 -11.90 11.11
C ASP A 123 7.36 -12.87 12.26
N PHE A 124 6.88 -12.58 13.48
CA PHE A 124 7.15 -13.41 14.66
C PHE A 124 6.04 -14.40 15.03
N TRP A 125 4.98 -14.52 14.24
CA TRP A 125 3.95 -15.58 14.32
C TRP A 125 3.10 -15.59 13.04
#